data_AF-A0A6N8BCY3-F1
#
_entry.id   AF-A0A6N8BCY3-F1
#
_cell.length_a   1.000
_cell.length_b   1.000
_cell.length_c   1.000
_cell.angle_alpha   90.00
_cell.angle_beta   90.00
_cell.angle_gamma   90.00
#
_symmetry.space_group_name_H-M   'P 1'
#
loop_
_entity.id
_entity.type
_entity.pdbx_description
1 polymer ?
#
loop_
_entity_poly.entity_id
_entity_poly.type
_entity_poly.pdbx_seq_one_letter_code
_entity_poly.pdbx_strand_id
1 'polypeptide(L)'
;MGIKTRKGKVPNFSNIEDMANYFDHTDTEELEWEDSKIKFKKPEMVHISVRIPQEDLVAIKKAAIKQGLGYTAFIRMMLHRMVNHGK
;
A
#
# COMPACT_ATOMS: atom_id res chain seq x y z
N MET A 1 39.29 8.97 -1.90
CA MET A 1 39.56 7.62 -1.36
C MET A 1 38.30 7.19 -0.63
N GLY A 2 37.42 6.40 -1.25
CA GLY A 2 36.14 6.01 -0.65
C GLY A 2 36.29 4.75 0.20
N ILE A 3 35.93 4.82 1.47
CA ILE A 3 35.94 3.68 2.39
C ILE A 3 34.82 2.72 1.95
N LYS A 4 35.18 1.52 1.48
CA LYS A 4 34.22 0.44 1.23
C LYS A 4 33.82 -0.15 2.59
N THR A 5 32.67 0.23 3.11
CA THR A 5 32.03 -0.48 4.24
C THR A 5 31.54 -1.85 3.74
N ARG A 6 31.95 -2.93 4.41
CA ARG A 6 31.51 -4.29 4.10
C ARG A 6 30.13 -4.48 4.71
N LYS A 7 29.09 -4.68 3.89
CA LYS A 7 27.74 -4.97 4.37
C LYS A 7 27.69 -6.36 5.02
N GLY A 8 26.99 -6.48 6.14
CA GLY A 8 26.87 -7.71 6.92
C GLY A 8 25.69 -8.57 6.48
N LYS A 9 25.82 -9.90 6.50
CA LYS A 9 24.68 -10.81 6.34
C LYS A 9 23.92 -10.96 7.65
N VAL A 10 22.59 -11.03 7.56
CA VAL A 10 21.73 -11.29 8.73
C VAL A 10 22.01 -12.70 9.27
N PRO A 11 22.26 -12.87 10.58
CA PRO A 11 22.42 -14.18 11.21
C PRO A 11 21.15 -15.03 11.14
N ASN A 12 21.29 -16.36 11.20
CA ASN A 12 20.16 -17.24 11.42
C ASN A 12 19.84 -17.29 12.92
N PHE A 13 18.66 -16.81 13.32
CA PHE A 13 18.20 -16.86 14.71
C PHE A 13 17.44 -18.16 15.01
N SER A 14 17.65 -18.73 16.19
CA SER A 14 16.96 -19.94 16.65
C SER A 14 15.68 -19.64 17.46
N ASN A 15 15.50 -18.39 17.92
CA ASN A 15 14.34 -17.92 18.66
C ASN A 15 14.04 -16.43 18.34
N ILE A 16 12.86 -15.96 18.74
CA ILE A 16 12.32 -14.64 18.37
C ILE A 16 12.99 -13.53 19.20
N GLU A 17 13.33 -13.82 20.45
CA GLU A 17 13.93 -12.88 21.39
C GLU A 17 15.33 -12.45 20.93
N ASP A 18 16.15 -13.39 20.46
CA ASP A 18 17.49 -13.12 19.92
C ASP A 18 17.42 -12.31 18.63
N MET A 19 16.41 -12.58 17.80
CA MET A 19 16.15 -11.81 16.58
C MET A 19 15.76 -10.36 16.93
N ALA A 20 14.86 -10.16 17.88
CA ALA A 20 14.44 -8.82 18.30
C ALA A 20 15.62 -8.02 18.87
N ASN A 21 16.38 -8.63 19.78
CA ASN A 21 17.57 -8.00 20.36
C ASN A 21 18.60 -7.59 19.29
N TYR A 22 18.78 -8.41 18.25
CA TYR A 22 19.68 -8.08 17.14
C TYR A 22 19.22 -6.84 16.37
N PHE A 23 17.95 -6.76 15.99
CA PHE A 23 17.43 -5.63 15.20
C PHE A 23 17.33 -4.33 15.99
N ASP A 24 17.13 -4.40 17.32
CA ASP A 24 17.15 -3.22 18.19
C ASP A 24 18.54 -2.56 18.28
N HIS A 25 19.61 -3.32 18.00
CA HIS A 25 20.99 -2.87 18.16
C HIS A 25 21.79 -2.83 16.84
N THR A 26 21.16 -3.16 15.71
CA THR A 26 21.83 -3.22 14.41
C THR A 26 21.26 -2.15 13.48
N ASP A 27 22.14 -1.33 12.91
CA ASP A 27 21.75 -0.43 11.82
C ASP A 27 21.42 -1.25 10.57
N THR A 28 20.14 -1.31 10.24
CA THR A 28 19.65 -2.12 9.13
C THR A 28 20.11 -1.62 7.76
N GLU A 29 20.64 -0.40 7.63
CA GLU A 29 21.21 0.11 6.38
C GLU A 29 22.55 -0.57 6.02
N GLU A 30 23.25 -1.11 7.02
CA GLU A 30 24.53 -1.81 6.87
C GLU A 30 24.37 -3.29 6.48
N LEU A 31 23.13 -3.78 6.40
CA LEU A 31 22.83 -5.17 6.04
C LEU A 31 22.80 -5.38 4.52
N GLU A 32 23.18 -6.59 4.09
CA GLU A 32 22.97 -7.05 2.72
C GLU A 32 21.49 -7.29 2.46
N TRP A 33 20.83 -6.32 1.83
CA TRP A 33 19.45 -6.47 1.35
C TRP A 33 19.42 -7.20 0.01
N GLU A 34 18.54 -8.19 -0.12
CA GLU A 34 18.24 -8.81 -1.41
C GLU A 34 17.09 -8.04 -2.09
N ASP A 35 17.35 -7.51 -3.27
CA ASP A 35 16.32 -6.90 -4.11
C ASP A 35 15.29 -7.96 -4.51
N SER A 36 14.15 -7.95 -3.84
CA SER A 36 13.02 -8.79 -4.20
C SER A 36 12.40 -8.30 -5.51
N LYS A 37 12.34 -9.15 -6.54
CA LYS A 37 11.68 -8.85 -7.82
C LYS A 37 10.14 -8.89 -7.67
N ILE A 38 9.59 -7.94 -6.93
CA ILE A 38 8.14 -7.77 -6.79
C ILE A 38 7.59 -7.19 -8.10
N LYS A 39 6.75 -7.96 -8.80
CA LYS A 39 6.01 -7.46 -9.98
C LYS A 39 4.69 -6.86 -9.53
N PHE A 40 4.65 -5.54 -9.39
CA PHE A 40 3.40 -4.82 -9.18
C PHE A 40 2.54 -4.87 -10.46
N LYS A 41 1.48 -5.68 -10.46
CA LYS A 41 0.50 -5.70 -11.55
C LYS A 41 -0.55 -4.62 -11.29
N LYS A 42 -0.51 -3.54 -12.06
CA LYS A 42 -1.61 -2.55 -12.06
C LYS A 42 -2.86 -3.19 -12.68
N PRO A 43 -4.04 -3.02 -12.08
CA PRO A 43 -5.28 -3.48 -12.70
C PRO A 43 -5.52 -2.70 -14.00
N GLU A 44 -6.06 -3.40 -15.00
CA GLU A 44 -6.54 -2.77 -16.22
C GLU A 44 -7.81 -1.96 -15.91
N MET A 45 -7.85 -0.72 -16.35
CA MET A 45 -8.94 0.21 -16.05
C MET A 45 -9.74 0.50 -17.32
N VAL A 46 -11.06 0.38 -17.22
CA VAL A 46 -11.98 0.69 -18.32
C VAL A 46 -12.72 1.99 -18.00
N HIS A 47 -12.88 2.85 -19.01
CA HIS A 47 -13.67 4.07 -18.89
C HIS A 47 -15.15 3.78 -19.17
N ILE A 48 -16.02 4.23 -18.27
CA ILE A 48 -17.47 4.23 -18.45
C ILE A 48 -18.01 5.63 -18.19
N SER A 49 -19.12 5.98 -18.84
CA SER A 49 -19.85 7.22 -18.58
C SER A 49 -21.23 6.91 -18.03
N VAL A 50 -21.54 7.47 -16.87
CA VAL A 50 -22.82 7.31 -16.18
C VAL A 50 -23.44 8.69 -16.00
N ARG A 51 -24.70 8.84 -16.38
CA ARG A 51 -25.47 10.07 -16.09
C ARG A 51 -26.17 9.90 -14.75
N ILE A 52 -26.02 10.88 -13.88
CA ILE A 52 -26.69 10.95 -12.58
C ILE A 52 -27.33 12.33 -12.41
N PRO A 53 -28.39 12.46 -11.59
CA PRO A 53 -28.91 13.74 -11.17
C PRO A 53 -27.83 14.63 -10.55
N GLN A 54 -27.97 15.95 -10.74
CA GLN A 54 -27.03 16.92 -10.19
C GLN A 54 -27.02 16.89 -8.65
N GLU A 55 -28.18 16.71 -8.04
CA GLU A 55 -28.35 16.62 -6.59
C GLU A 55 -27.57 15.44 -6.00
N ASP A 56 -27.61 14.29 -6.67
CA ASP A 56 -26.87 13.10 -6.27
C ASP A 56 -25.36 13.33 -6.34
N LEU A 57 -24.87 13.99 -7.38
CA LEU A 57 -23.45 14.34 -7.48
C LEU A 57 -23.00 15.22 -6.31
N VAL A 58 -23.83 16.16 -5.87
CA VAL A 58 -23.55 17.02 -4.71
C VAL A 58 -23.51 16.18 -3.43
N ALA A 59 -24.46 15.26 -3.24
CA ALA A 59 -24.49 14.36 -2.10
C ALA A 59 -23.25 13.45 -2.05
N ILE A 60 -22.85 12.89 -3.20
CA ILE A 60 -21.65 12.06 -3.34
C ILE A 60 -20.39 12.85 -2.96
N LYS A 61 -20.24 14.09 -3.46
CA LYS A 61 -19.09 14.93 -3.10
C LYS A 61 -19.02 15.20 -1.60
N LYS A 62 -20.15 15.50 -0.96
CA LYS A 62 -20.22 15.70 0.50
C LYS A 62 -19.83 14.43 1.27
N ALA A 63 -20.33 13.27 0.84
CA ALA A 63 -19.99 11.98 1.46
C ALA A 63 -18.50 11.65 1.31
N ALA A 64 -17.91 11.92 0.15
CA ALA A 64 -16.50 11.70 -0.13
C ALA A 64 -15.59 12.55 0.78
N ILE A 65 -15.91 13.83 0.96
CA ILE A 65 -15.17 14.74 1.86
C ILE A 65 -15.19 14.23 3.30
N LYS A 66 -16.35 13.75 3.78
CA LYS A 66 -16.46 13.18 5.14
C LYS A 66 -15.56 11.96 5.36
N GLN A 67 -15.17 11.26 4.29
CA GLN A 67 -14.26 10.10 4.35
C GLN A 67 -12.82 10.44 3.92
N GLY A 68 -12.50 11.72 3.67
CA GLY A 68 -11.17 12.14 3.23
C GLY A 68 -10.80 11.66 1.81
N LEU A 69 -11.79 11.34 0.97
CA LEU A 69 -11.59 10.81 -0.37
C LEU A 69 -12.00 11.82 -1.44
N GLY A 70 -11.31 11.80 -2.59
CA GLY A 70 -11.81 12.44 -3.80
C GLY A 70 -13.08 11.75 -4.31
N TYR A 71 -14.04 12.51 -4.85
CA TYR A 71 -15.36 11.97 -5.22
C TYR A 71 -15.30 10.81 -6.23
N THR A 72 -14.34 10.80 -7.16
CA THR A 72 -14.14 9.69 -8.11
C THR A 72 -13.59 8.42 -7.44
N ALA A 73 -12.65 8.57 -6.50
CA ALA A 73 -12.13 7.46 -5.70
C ALA A 73 -13.22 6.87 -4.80
N PHE A 74 -14.05 7.75 -4.22
CA PHE A 74 -15.21 7.36 -3.43
C PHE A 74 -16.23 6.57 -4.26
N ILE A 75 -16.60 7.04 -5.46
CA ILE A 75 -17.48 6.30 -6.38
C ILE A 75 -16.91 4.92 -6.68
N ARG A 76 -15.62 4.83 -7.04
CA ARG A 76 -14.95 3.56 -7.32
C ARG A 76 -14.97 2.62 -6.12
N MET A 77 -14.73 3.13 -4.92
CA MET A 77 -14.81 2.36 -3.68
C MET A 77 -16.22 1.82 -3.44
N MET A 78 -17.26 2.63 -3.63
CA MET A 78 -18.65 2.18 -3.49
C MET A 78 -18.98 1.07 -4.49
N LEU A 79 -18.63 1.26 -5.78
CA LEU A 79 -18.85 0.24 -6.81
C LEU A 79 -18.16 -1.08 -6.45
N HIS A 80 -16.91 -1.02 -6.01
CA HIS A 80 -16.15 -2.20 -5.59
C HIS A 80 -16.79 -2.91 -4.39
N ARG A 81 -17.21 -2.16 -3.37
CA ARG A 81 -17.91 -2.71 -2.20
C ARG A 81 -19.22 -3.37 -2.59
N MET A 82 -20.03 -2.74 -3.45
CA MET A 82 -21.32 -3.29 -3.87
C MET A 82 -21.17 -4.62 -4.61
N VAL A 83 -20.17 -4.74 -5.49
CA VAL A 83 -19.92 -5.97 -6.25
C VAL A 83 -19.39 -7.10 -5.35
N ASN A 84 -18.57 -6.77 -4.35
CA ASN A 84 -17.91 -7.77 -3.50
C ASN A 84 -18.68 -8.16 -2.24
N HIS A 85 -19.54 -7.28 -1.72
CA HIS A 85 -20.39 -7.57 -0.56
C HIS A 85 -21.79 -8.10 -0.95
N GLY A 86 -22.13 -8.13 -2.24
CA GLY A 86 -23.33 -8.80 -2.77
C GLY A 86 -23.17 -10.30 -3.01
N LYS A 87 -22.08 -10.91 -2.50
CA LYS A 87 -21.80 -12.35 -2.51
C LYS A 87 -21.75 -12.89 -1.09
#